data_AF-A0A1J0EIX6-F1
#
_entry.id   AF-A0A1J0EIX6-F1
#
_cell.length_a   1.000
_cell.length_b   1.000
_cell.length_c   1.000
_cell.angle_alpha   90.00
_cell.angle_beta   90.00
_cell.angle_gamma   90.00
#
_symmetry.space_group_name_H-M   'P 1'
#
loop_
_entity.id
_entity.type
_entity.pdbx_description
1 polymer ?
#
loop_
_entity_poly.entity_id
_entity_poly.type
_entity_poly.pdbx_seq_one_letter_code
_entity_poly.pdbx_strand_id
1 'polypeptide(L)'
;MTLPQGSDFILVVLLLNIGLLPPAQRQGNYRLYDQQSVELLTFIKCAQQLGFKLKELQAMLEGYRGQALPWNLAHQAIADKKQELTDRIAALNRQYVQLTEFEASLKQAQSDCPLERV
;
A
#
# COMPACT_ATOMS: atom_id res chain seq x y z
N MET A 1 -9.52 -24.17 -1.18
CA MET A 1 -9.32 -24.83 -2.48
C MET A 1 -9.62 -23.84 -3.62
N THR A 2 -8.67 -22.97 -3.99
CA THR A 2 -8.68 -22.20 -5.26
C THR A 2 -7.25 -21.75 -5.54
N LEU A 3 -6.76 -21.97 -6.75
CA LEU A 3 -5.45 -21.48 -7.18
C LEU A 3 -5.47 -19.94 -7.26
N PRO A 4 -4.49 -19.25 -6.68
CA PRO A 4 -4.33 -17.81 -6.87
C PRO A 4 -4.04 -17.51 -8.35
N GLN A 5 -4.93 -16.77 -9.03
CA GLN A 5 -4.78 -16.40 -10.44
C GLN A 5 -3.76 -15.25 -10.60
N GLY A 6 -2.93 -15.30 -11.65
CA GLY A 6 -2.08 -14.21 -12.15
C GLY A 6 -1.24 -13.47 -11.11
N SER A 7 -1.75 -12.33 -10.60
CA SER A 7 -1.10 -11.46 -9.60
C SER A 7 -0.88 -12.14 -8.25
N ASP A 8 -1.80 -13.04 -7.89
CA ASP A 8 -1.80 -13.68 -6.59
C ASP A 8 -0.70 -14.72 -6.48
N PHE A 9 -0.32 -15.34 -7.61
CA PHE A 9 0.77 -16.30 -7.66
C PHE A 9 2.11 -15.64 -7.36
N ILE A 10 2.36 -14.45 -7.93
CA ILE A 10 3.59 -13.68 -7.66
C ILE A 10 3.64 -13.25 -6.19
N LEU A 11 2.52 -12.77 -5.65
CA LEU A 11 2.44 -12.37 -4.24
C LEU A 11 2.74 -13.57 -3.32
N VAL A 12 2.14 -14.73 -3.59
CA VAL A 12 2.38 -15.95 -2.81
C VAL A 12 3.84 -16.40 -2.88
N VAL A 13 4.46 -16.38 -4.07
CA VAL A 13 5.87 -16.74 -4.24
C VAL A 13 6.78 -15.76 -3.49
N LEU A 14 6.47 -14.48 -3.55
CA LEU A 14 7.20 -13.44 -2.84
C LEU A 14 7.11 -13.62 -1.31
N LEU A 15 5.91 -13.89 -0.80
CA LEU A 15 5.65 -14.16 0.62
C LEU A 15 6.33 -15.43 1.12
N LEU A 16 6.40 -16.47 0.28
CA LEU A 16 7.15 -17.68 0.58
C LEU A 16 8.67 -17.41 0.65
N ASN A 17 9.18 -16.58 -0.26
CA ASN A 17 10.61 -16.24 -0.32
C ASN A 17 11.06 -15.39 0.87
N ILE A 18 10.20 -14.49 1.37
CA ILE A 18 10.50 -13.69 2.57
C ILE A 18 10.19 -14.43 3.88
N GLY A 19 9.76 -15.70 3.80
CA GLY A 19 9.54 -16.57 4.97
C GLY A 19 8.26 -16.30 5.76
N LEU A 20 7.29 -15.58 5.17
CA LEU A 20 6.04 -15.20 5.83
C LEU A 20 4.93 -16.26 5.70
N LEU A 21 4.97 -17.04 4.63
CA LEU A 21 4.09 -18.19 4.44
C LEU A 21 4.86 -19.48 4.68
N PRO A 22 4.26 -20.48 5.35
CA PRO A 22 4.86 -21.80 5.46
C PRO A 22 5.00 -22.43 4.06
N PRO A 23 6.02 -23.28 3.84
CA PRO A 23 6.19 -23.98 2.58
C PRO A 23 4.94 -24.80 2.26
N ALA A 24 4.34 -24.53 1.10
CA ALA A 24 3.14 -25.23 0.65
C ALA A 24 3.42 -26.73 0.57
N GLN A 25 2.53 -27.54 1.15
CA GLN A 25 2.59 -28.99 0.96
C GLN A 25 2.33 -29.30 -0.51
N ARG A 26 3.27 -30.03 -1.13
CA ARG A 26 3.12 -30.51 -2.50
C ARG A 26 2.28 -31.78 -2.50
N GLN A 27 1.17 -31.75 -3.23
CA GLN A 27 0.43 -32.96 -3.58
C GLN A 27 0.48 -33.11 -5.10
N GLY A 28 1.45 -33.90 -5.58
CA GLY A 28 1.74 -34.03 -7.01
C GLY A 28 2.21 -32.72 -7.64
N ASN A 29 1.55 -32.29 -8.72
CA ASN A 29 1.90 -31.06 -9.45
C ASN A 29 1.25 -29.79 -8.87
N TYR A 30 0.44 -29.92 -7.81
CA TYR A 30 -0.29 -28.81 -7.19
C TYR A 30 0.30 -28.43 -5.83
N ARG A 31 0.28 -27.13 -5.52
CA ARG A 31 0.62 -26.59 -4.21
C ARG A 31 -0.67 -26.43 -3.39
N LEU A 32 -0.75 -27.10 -2.25
CA LEU A 32 -1.83 -26.89 -1.30
C LEU A 32 -1.45 -25.77 -0.35
N TYR A 33 -2.30 -24.76 -0.29
CA TYR A 33 -2.25 -23.71 0.71
C TYR A 33 -3.37 -23.97 1.72
N ASP A 34 -3.01 -24.00 2.99
CA ASP A 34 -3.97 -24.12 4.09
C ASP A 34 -4.82 -22.85 4.23
N GLN A 35 -5.93 -22.93 4.95
CA GLN A 35 -6.87 -21.82 5.14
C GLN A 35 -6.18 -20.60 5.78
N GLN A 36 -5.24 -20.82 6.70
CA GLN A 36 -4.45 -19.75 7.32
C GLN A 36 -3.65 -18.94 6.29
N SER A 37 -3.12 -19.59 5.25
CA SER A 37 -2.38 -18.92 4.18
C SER A 37 -3.29 -18.03 3.34
N VAL A 38 -4.55 -18.45 3.12
CA VAL A 38 -5.54 -17.68 2.37
C VAL A 38 -5.99 -16.44 3.16
N GLU A 39 -6.19 -16.58 4.46
CA GLU A 39 -6.53 -15.46 5.35
C GLU A 39 -5.39 -14.44 5.39
N LEU A 40 -4.13 -14.90 5.49
CA LEU A 40 -2.96 -14.03 5.46
C LEU A 40 -2.82 -13.31 4.10
N LEU A 41 -3.06 -13.99 2.99
CA LEU A 41 -3.06 -13.37 1.66
C LEU A 41 -4.13 -12.28 1.53
N THR A 42 -5.32 -12.54 2.05
CA THR A 42 -6.42 -11.56 2.07
C THR A 42 -6.03 -10.35 2.91
N PHE A 43 -5.45 -10.57 4.09
CA PHE A 43 -4.95 -9.50 4.96
C PHE A 43 -3.89 -8.63 4.28
N ILE A 44 -2.89 -9.26 3.64
CA ILE A 44 -1.81 -8.56 2.94
C ILE A 44 -2.35 -7.77 1.76
N LYS A 45 -3.31 -8.31 1.01
CA LYS A 45 -3.98 -7.58 -0.07
C LYS A 45 -4.75 -6.36 0.43
N CYS A 46 -5.53 -6.51 1.50
CA CYS A 46 -6.23 -5.38 2.11
C CYS A 46 -5.24 -4.29 2.55
N ALA A 47 -4.13 -4.68 3.18
CA ALA A 47 -3.12 -3.72 3.60
C ALA A 47 -2.41 -3.04 2.41
N GLN A 48 -2.09 -3.77 1.34
CA GLN A 48 -1.54 -3.18 0.12
C GLN A 48 -2.49 -2.16 -0.52
N GLN A 49 -3.79 -2.42 -0.52
CA GLN A 49 -4.79 -1.47 -0.99
C GLN A 49 -4.85 -0.19 -0.13
N LEU A 50 -4.54 -0.30 1.16
CA LEU A 50 -4.44 0.82 2.09
C LEU A 50 -3.08 1.57 1.98
N GLY A 51 -2.21 1.16 1.06
CA GLY A 51 -0.93 1.82 0.79
C GLY A 51 0.25 1.29 1.61
N PHE A 52 0.08 0.21 2.38
CA PHE A 52 1.19 -0.43 3.07
C PHE A 52 2.15 -1.07 2.07
N LYS A 53 3.45 -0.82 2.28
CA LYS A 53 4.51 -1.50 1.55
C LYS A 53 4.69 -2.90 2.12
N LEU A 54 5.06 -3.83 1.26
CA LEU A 54 5.30 -5.21 1.68
C LEU A 54 6.35 -5.33 2.80
N LYS A 55 7.37 -4.46 2.79
CA LYS A 55 8.39 -4.41 3.86
C LYS A 55 7.81 -4.01 5.22
N GLU A 56 6.85 -3.09 5.24
CA GLU A 56 6.16 -2.67 6.48
C GLU A 56 5.33 -3.83 7.03
N LEU A 57 4.61 -4.53 6.15
CA LEU A 57 3.85 -5.72 6.51
C LEU A 57 4.75 -6.87 6.98
N GLN A 58 5.90 -7.05 6.34
CA GLN A 58 6.89 -8.04 6.74
C GLN A 58 7.41 -7.75 8.15
N ALA A 59 7.72 -6.49 8.48
CA ALA A 59 8.15 -6.09 9.82
C ALA A 59 7.04 -6.29 10.87
N MET A 60 5.79 -5.99 10.53
CA MET A 60 4.64 -6.24 11.42
C MET A 60 4.41 -7.74 11.67
N LEU A 61 4.69 -8.57 10.67
CA LEU A 61 4.53 -10.02 10.70
C LEU A 61 5.86 -10.74 11.03
N GLU A 62 6.89 -9.98 11.43
CA GLU A 62 8.19 -10.54 11.82
C GLU A 62 8.00 -11.33 13.13
N GLY A 63 8.21 -12.65 13.06
CA GLY A 63 7.90 -13.56 14.17
C GLY A 63 6.52 -14.23 14.10
N TYR A 64 5.66 -13.84 13.16
CA TYR A 64 4.42 -14.55 12.88
C TYR A 64 4.71 -15.90 12.20
N ARG A 65 4.74 -16.97 12.99
CA ARG A 65 4.91 -18.37 12.54
C ARG A 65 3.70 -19.23 12.87
N GLY A 66 2.49 -18.72 12.59
CA GLY A 66 1.23 -19.40 12.95
C GLY A 66 0.84 -19.28 14.43
N GLN A 67 1.44 -18.33 15.16
CA GLN A 67 1.03 -17.92 16.50
C GLN A 67 0.21 -16.63 16.44
N ALA A 68 -0.31 -16.15 17.58
CA ALA A 68 -1.12 -14.94 17.65
C ALA A 68 -0.44 -13.74 16.99
N LEU A 69 -1.21 -13.01 16.18
CA LEU A 69 -0.75 -11.78 15.52
C LEU A 69 -0.30 -10.75 16.58
N PRO A 70 0.86 -10.10 16.43
CA PRO A 70 1.29 -9.05 17.34
C PRO A 70 0.46 -7.78 17.12
N TRP A 71 -0.73 -7.73 17.73
CA TRP A 71 -1.71 -6.65 17.58
C TRP A 71 -1.13 -5.27 17.89
N ASN A 72 -0.23 -5.15 18.88
CA ASN A 72 0.42 -3.89 19.20
C ASN A 72 1.26 -3.33 18.04
N LEU A 73 2.09 -4.18 17.40
CA LEU A 73 2.86 -3.78 16.23
C LEU A 73 1.96 -3.42 15.06
N ALA A 74 0.86 -4.17 14.89
CA ALA A 74 -0.11 -3.87 13.85
C ALA A 74 -0.78 -2.51 14.06
N HIS A 75 -1.19 -2.19 15.30
CA HIS A 75 -1.77 -0.90 15.64
C HIS A 75 -0.79 0.26 15.45
N GLN A 76 0.47 0.09 15.86
CA GLN A 76 1.50 1.10 15.66
C GLN A 76 1.75 1.38 14.18
N ALA A 77 1.94 0.34 13.36
CA ALA A 77 2.14 0.52 11.93
C ALA A 77 0.93 1.19 11.24
N ILE A 78 -0.30 0.93 11.69
CA ILE A 78 -1.48 1.65 11.22
C ILE A 78 -1.46 3.12 11.62
N ALA A 79 -1.06 3.44 12.85
CA ALA A 79 -0.94 4.82 13.30
C ALA A 79 0.13 5.58 12.48
N ASP A 80 1.30 4.97 12.29
CA ASP A 80 2.39 5.54 11.50
C ASP A 80 1.95 5.76 10.05
N LYS A 81 1.21 4.81 9.47
CA LYS A 81 0.70 4.94 8.11
C LYS A 81 -0.31 6.07 7.96
N LYS A 82 -1.21 6.22 8.94
CA LYS A 82 -2.15 7.35 8.97
C LYS A 82 -1.42 8.68 9.05
N GLN A 83 -0.34 8.75 9.83
CA GLN A 83 0.48 9.95 9.92
C GLN A 83 1.16 10.27 8.58
N GLU A 84 1.81 9.28 7.95
CA GLU A 84 2.44 9.44 6.63
C GLU A 84 1.44 9.97 5.58
N LEU A 85 0.24 9.40 5.55
CA LEU A 85 -0.82 9.83 4.63
C LEU A 85 -1.28 11.25 4.94
N THR A 86 -1.42 11.60 6.22
CA THR A 86 -1.84 12.95 6.63
C THR A 86 -0.80 14.00 6.22
N ASP A 87 0.48 13.72 6.43
CA ASP A 87 1.57 14.60 6.03
C ASP A 87 1.61 14.78 4.51
N ARG A 88 1.36 13.70 3.77
CA ARG A 88 1.33 13.74 2.31
C ARG A 88 0.12 14.50 1.77
N ILE A 89 -1.05 14.37 2.39
CA ILE A 89 -2.23 15.17 2.09
C ILE A 89 -1.94 16.65 2.34
N ALA A 90 -1.31 16.98 3.47
CA ALA A 90 -0.95 18.36 3.78
C ALA A 90 0.02 18.94 2.75
N ALA A 91 1.03 18.17 2.32
CA ALA A 91 1.97 18.59 1.28
C ALA A 91 1.28 18.81 -0.08
N LEU A 92 0.40 17.89 -0.50
CA LEU A 92 -0.35 18.01 -1.74
C LEU A 92 -1.32 19.19 -1.72
N ASN A 93 -1.99 19.44 -0.60
CA ASN A 93 -2.86 20.61 -0.44
C ASN A 93 -2.07 21.92 -0.56
N ARG A 94 -0.86 22.01 0.00
CA ARG A 94 -0.01 23.19 -0.17
C ARG A 94 0.33 23.41 -1.65
N GLN A 95 0.72 22.36 -2.36
CA GLN A 95 1.00 22.46 -3.80
C GLN A 95 -0.23 22.90 -4.60
N TYR A 96 -1.41 22.37 -4.26
CA TYR A 96 -2.66 22.77 -4.89
C TYR A 96 -2.98 24.26 -4.70
N VAL A 97 -2.80 24.77 -3.48
CA VAL A 97 -2.97 26.20 -3.18
C VAL A 97 -2.00 27.04 -3.99
N GLN A 98 -0.71 26.67 -4.03
CA GLN A 98 0.30 27.38 -4.82
C GLN A 98 -0.03 27.41 -6.31
N LEU A 99 -0.53 26.31 -6.88
CA LEU A 99 -0.97 26.27 -8.27
C LEU A 99 -2.17 27.18 -8.52
N THR A 100 -3.10 27.26 -7.57
CA THR A 100 -4.27 28.14 -7.65
C THR A 100 -3.86 29.62 -7.60
N GLU A 101 -2.94 29.98 -6.71
CA GLU A 101 -2.37 31.33 -6.63
C GLU A 101 -1.59 31.71 -7.89
N PHE A 102 -0.83 30.77 -8.43
CA PHE A 102 -0.09 30.96 -9.68
C PHE A 102 -1.03 31.17 -10.87
N GLU A 103 -2.10 30.36 -10.98
CA GLU A 103 -3.12 30.53 -12.01
C GLU A 103 -3.84 31.89 -11.90
N ALA A 104 -4.19 32.33 -10.68
CA ALA A 104 -4.79 33.64 -10.45
C ALA A 104 -3.86 34.78 -10.87
N SER A 105 -2.56 34.66 -10.55
CA SER A 105 -1.54 35.63 -10.94
C SER A 105 -1.37 35.72 -12.46
N LEU A 106 -1.42 34.59 -13.16
CA LEU A 106 -1.39 34.56 -14.64
C LEU A 106 -2.61 35.24 -15.26
N LYS A 107 -3.82 34.96 -14.74
CA LYS A 107 -5.06 35.61 -15.19
C LYS A 107 -5.03 37.12 -14.97
N GLN A 108 -4.50 37.56 -13.84
CA GLN A 108 -4.34 38.98 -13.54
C GLN A 108 -3.34 39.64 -14.51
N ALA A 109 -2.17 39.04 -14.71
CA ALA A 109 -1.18 39.53 -15.67
C ALA A 109 -1.71 39.58 -17.12
N GLN A 110 -2.56 38.62 -17.51
CA GLN A 110 -3.23 38.63 -18.81
C GLN A 110 -4.26 39.76 -18.93
N SER A 111 -4.98 40.06 -17.85
CA SER A 111 -5.98 41.13 -17.80
C SER A 111 -5.33 42.53 -17.79
N ASP A 112 -4.17 42.64 -17.13
CA ASP A 112 -3.38 43.86 -17.00
C ASP A 112 -2.45 44.13 -18.19
N CYS A 113 -2.34 43.20 -19.14
CA CYS A 113 -1.55 43.36 -20.36
C CYS A 113 -2.48 43.67 -21.55
N PRO A 114 -2.73 44.95 -21.87
CA PRO A 114 -3.56 45.35 -23.00
C PRO A 114 -2.75 45.27 -24.30
N LEU A 115 -2.32 44.08 -24.72
CA LEU A 115 -1.62 43.90 -26.00
C LEU A 115 -2.50 43.24 -27.06
N GLU A 116 -3.75 43.71 -27.18
CA GLU A 116 -4.53 43.70 -28.43
C GLU A 116 -5.39 44.98 -28.51
N ARG A 117 -4.72 46.14 -28.59
CA ARG A 117 -5.29 47.33 -29.23
C ARG A 117 -4.19 48.10 -29.97
N VAL A 118 -3.74 47.54 -31.10
CA VAL A 118 -3.26 48.29 -32.28
C VAL A 118 -3.72 47.54 -33.51
#